data_AF-A0A971V2A2-F1
#
_entry.id   AF-A0A971V2A2-F1
#
_cell.length_a   1.000
_cell.length_b   1.000
_cell.length_c   1.000
_cell.angle_alpha   90.00
_cell.angle_beta   90.00
_cell.angle_gamma   90.00
#
_symmetry.space_group_name_H-M   'P 1'
#
loop_
_entity.id
_entity.type
_entity.pdbx_description
1 polymer ?
#
loop_
_entity_poly.entity_id
_entity_poly.type
_entity_poly.pdbx_seq_one_letter_code
_entity_poly.pdbx_strand_id
1 'polypeptide(L)' 'MSYIAKNYFNKTKSWLSQRINGNEVNGKPVQFTPEEIDTLNGAISDLSQKLAAFRVSL' A
#
# COMPACT_ATOMS: atom_id res chain seq x y z
N MET A 1 -1.68 6.82 1.42
CA MET A 1 -0.60 5.82 1.61
C MET A 1 -0.33 5.42 3.07
N SER A 2 -0.34 6.31 4.07
CA SER A 2 0.07 5.94 5.45
C SER A 2 -0.73 4.79 6.07
N TYR A 3 -2.05 4.73 5.81
CA TYR A 3 -2.89 3.63 6.29
C TYR A 3 -2.47 2.29 5.68
N ILE A 4 -2.29 2.23 4.36
CA ILE A 4 -1.87 0.99 3.67
C ILE A 4 -0.49 0.53 4.18
N ALA A 5 0.47 1.47 4.22
CA ALA A 5 1.83 1.17 4.68
C ALA A 5 1.86 0.61 6.11
N LYS A 6 1.08 1.19 7.02
CA LYS A 6 1.03 0.75 8.42
C LYS A 6 0.29 -0.57 8.59
N ASN A 7 -0.90 -0.70 8.00
CA ASN A 7 -1.81 -1.80 8.32
C ASN A 7 -1.59 -3.07 7.49
N TYR A 8 -1.00 -2.97 6.29
CA TYR A 8 -0.80 -4.14 5.42
C TYR A 8 0.68 -4.51 5.25
N PHE A 9 1.59 -3.54 5.39
CA PHE A 9 3.03 -3.79 5.24
C PHE A 9 3.82 -3.70 6.54
N ASN A 10 3.24 -3.11 7.60
CA ASN A 10 3.96 -2.73 8.82
C ASN A 10 5.24 -1.93 8.51
N LYS A 11 5.10 -0.93 7.64
CA LYS A 11 6.19 -0.08 7.13
C LYS A 11 5.79 1.40 7.18
N THR A 12 6.76 2.26 6.93
CA THR A 12 6.53 3.71 6.88
C THR A 12 5.86 4.13 5.58
N LYS A 13 5.19 5.29 5.59
CA LYS A 13 4.64 5.91 4.37
C LYS A 13 5.72 6.10 3.29
N SER A 14 6.94 6.51 3.70
CA SER A 14 8.07 6.73 2.79
C SER A 14 8.48 5.44 2.09
N TRP A 15 8.59 4.33 2.83
CA TRP A 15 8.90 3.01 2.28
C TRP A 15 7.94 2.60 1.16
N LEU A 16 6.63 2.81 1.36
CA LEU A 16 5.62 2.48 0.35
C LEU A 16 5.70 3.44 -0.85
N SER A 17 5.91 4.73 -0.60
CA SER A 17 6.04 5.73 -1.67
C SER A 17 7.25 5.47 -2.56
N GLN A 18 8.37 5.02 -1.99
CA GLN A 18 9.58 4.71 -2.75
C GLN A 18 9.33 3.57 -3.75
N ARG A 19 8.64 2.51 -3.34
CA ARG A 19 8.32 1.37 -4.23
C ARG A 19 7.29 1.70 -5.30
N ILE A 20 6.24 2.45 -4.94
CA ILE A 20 5.21 2.87 -5.92
C ILE A 20 5.82 3.75 -7.01
N ASN A 21 6.70 4.68 -6.63
CA ASN A 21 7.29 5.62 -7.57
C ASN A 21 8.55 5.08 -8.25
N GLY A 22 9.02 3.88 -7.88
CA GLY A 22 10.29 3.33 -8.37
C GLY A 22 11.51 4.18 -7.98
N ASN A 23 11.46 4.86 -6.83
CA ASN A 23 12.57 5.69 -6.35
C ASN A 23 13.82 4.84 -6.14
N GLU A 24 14.98 5.48 -6.23
CA GLU A 24 16.26 4.84 -5.90
C GLU A 24 16.54 4.91 -4.40
N VAL A 25 17.00 3.80 -3.83
CA VAL A 25 17.55 3.72 -2.47
C VAL A 25 18.93 3.09 -2.57
N ASN A 26 19.96 3.80 -2.11
CA ASN A 26 21.37 3.39 -2.26
C ASN A 26 21.77 3.11 -3.72
N GLY A 27 21.31 3.96 -4.65
CA GLY A 27 21.64 3.86 -6.09
C GLY A 27 21.00 2.67 -6.81
N LYS A 28 19.98 2.05 -6.22
CA LYS A 28 19.22 0.96 -6.84
C LYS A 28 17.73 1.28 -6.79
N PRO A 29 16.98 1.11 -7.89
CA PRO A 29 15.53 1.26 -7.88
C PRO A 29 14.94 0.22 -6.95
N VAL A 30 14.09 0.64 -6.02
CA VAL A 30 13.33 -0.29 -5.20
C VAL A 30 12.03 -0.65 -5.91
N GLN A 31 11.72 -1.94 -5.89
CA GLN A 31 10.48 -2.49 -6.45
C GLN A 31 9.80 -3.36 -5.41
N PHE A 32 8.53 -3.66 -5.63
CA PHE A 32 7.82 -4.65 -4.84
C PHE A 32 8.33 -6.05 -5.17
N THR A 33 8.41 -6.92 -4.16
CA THR A 33 8.49 -8.37 -4.42
C THR A 33 7.12 -8.90 -4.89
N PRO A 34 7.04 -10.10 -5.50
CA PRO A 34 5.76 -10.70 -5.86
C PRO A 34 4.77 -10.78 -4.69
N GLU A 35 5.24 -11.16 -3.50
CA GLU A 35 4.42 -11.25 -2.29
C GLU A 35 3.94 -9.85 -1.82
N GLU A 36 4.78 -8.83 -1.99
CA GLU A 36 4.41 -7.44 -1.69
C GLU A 36 3.37 -6.91 -2.69
N ILE A 37 3.42 -7.34 -3.96
CA ILE A 37 2.38 -7.04 -4.97
C ILE A 37 1.06 -7.68 -4.56
N ASP A 38 1.07 -8.96 -4.16
CA ASP A 38 -0.13 -9.65 -3.69
C ASP A 38 -0.73 -8.96 -2.46
N THR A 39 0.13 -8.54 -1.53
CA THR A 39 -0.28 -7.75 -0.35
C THR A 39 -0.92 -6.43 -0.76
N LEU A 40 -0.36 -5.73 -1.75
CA LEU A 40 -0.90 -4.46 -2.23
C LEU A 40 -2.27 -4.64 -2.89
N ASN A 41 -2.41 -5.68 -3.73
CA ASN A 41 -3.68 -6.03 -4.37
C ASN A 41 -4.74 -6.37 -3.34
N GLY A 42 -4.39 -7.18 -2.33
CA GLY A 42 -5.27 -7.49 -1.21
C GLY A 42 -5.70 -6.24 -0.43
N ALA A 43 -4.77 -5.33 -0.16
CA ALA A 43 -5.06 -4.08 0.54
C ALA A 43 -6.04 -3.19 -0.24
N ILE A 44 -5.88 -3.08 -1.56
CA ILE A 44 -6.79 -2.33 -2.42
C ILE A 44 -8.19 -2.97 -2.42
N SER A 45 -8.26 -4.29 -2.57
CA SER A 45 -9.52 -5.03 -2.54
C SER A 45 -10.27 -4.81 -1.22
N ASP A 46 -9.59 -4.99 -0.08
CA ASP A 46 -10.20 -4.79 1.24
C ASP A 46 -10.70 -3.35 1.45
N LEU A 47 -9.92 -2.35 1.02
CA LEU A 47 -10.36 -0.95 1.08
C LEU A 47 -11.58 -0.68 0.20
N SER A 48 -11.65 -1.29 -0.99
CA SER A 48 -12.81 -1.17 -1.88
C SER A 48 -14.09 -1.74 -1.23
N GLN A 49 -13.98 -2.88 -0.55
CA GLN A 49 -15.10 -3.49 0.17
C GLN A 49 -15.54 -2.63 1.35
N LYS A 50 -14.58 -2.09 2.12
CA LYS A 50 -14.85 -1.17 3.24
C LYS A 50 -15.58 0.10 2.76
N LEU A 51 -15.14 0.69 1.65
CA LEU A 51 -15.80 1.85 1.06
C LEU A 51 -17.20 1.50 0.54
N ALA A 52 -17.37 0.35 -0.10
CA ALA A 52 -18.67 -0.10 -0.61
C ALA A 52 -19.67 -0.37 0.52
N ALA A 53 -19.20 -0.85 1.68
CA ALA A 53 -20.01 -1.07 2.87
C ALA A 53 -20.32 0.22 3.64
N PHE A 54 -19.52 1.28 3.44
CA PHE A 54 -19.70 2.54 4.14
C PHE A 54 -21.07 3.17 3.78
N ARG A 55 -21.83 3.51 4.81
CA ARG A 55 -23.11 4.22 4.70
C ARG A 55 -23.04 5.42 5.63
N VAL A 56 -23.31 6.61 5.09
CA VAL A 56 -23.48 7.82 5.89
C VAL A 56 -24.96 7.92 6.23
N SER A 57 -25.26 7.99 7.52
CA SER A 57 -26.59 8.36 8.01
C SER A 57 -26.49 9.76 8.59
N LEU A 58 -27.40 10.65 8.16
CA LEU A 58 -27.55 12.02 8.69
C LEU A 58 -28.55 12.04 9.85
#